data_AF-A0A354EWF4-F1
#
_entry.id   AF-A0A354EWF4-F1
#
_cell.length_a   1.000
_cell.length_b   1.000
_cell.length_c   1.000
_cell.angle_alpha   90.00
_cell.angle_beta   90.00
_cell.angle_gamma   90.00
#
_symmetry.space_group_name_H-M   'P 1'
#
loop_
_entity.id
_entity.type
_entity.pdbx_description
1 polymer ?
#
loop_
_entity_poly.entity_id
_entity_poly.type
_entity_poly.pdbx_seq_one_letter_code
_entity_poly.pdbx_strand_id
1 'polypeptide(L)'
;MVPARAGADAAIYRIQRGDLTLAMIYAGPSSQFPIYDGDMIRTGGRTSIVVNEGGRRLAMEHLFQRATTPKEIHVWIASVVGADRDLAERIGQSVDPR
;
A
#
# COMPACT_ATOMS: atom_id res chain seq x y z
N MET A 1 12.36 -13.90 -21.31
CA MET A 1 12.37 -13.20 -20.01
C MET A 1 11.28 -13.82 -19.14
N VAL A 2 11.66 -14.59 -18.12
CA VAL A 2 10.71 -15.22 -17.18
C VAL A 2 10.42 -14.20 -16.08
N PRO A 3 9.18 -14.02 -15.60
CA PRO A 3 8.94 -13.12 -14.48
C PRO A 3 9.70 -13.64 -13.25
N ALA A 4 10.57 -12.81 -12.69
CA ALA A 4 11.20 -13.11 -11.41
C ALA A 4 10.10 -13.24 -10.36
N ARG A 5 10.09 -14.35 -9.60
CA ARG A 5 9.40 -14.41 -8.30
C ARG A 5 9.76 -13.14 -7.54
N ALA A 6 8.82 -12.52 -6.82
CA ALA A 6 9.13 -11.48 -5.84
C ALA A 6 10.43 -11.90 -5.13
N GLY A 7 11.48 -11.06 -5.21
CA GLY A 7 12.86 -11.48 -4.91
C GLY A 7 12.94 -12.27 -3.60
N ALA A 8 13.89 -13.20 -3.48
CA ALA A 8 13.95 -14.22 -2.42
C ALA A 8 13.76 -13.72 -0.96
N ASP A 9 13.84 -12.40 -0.73
CA ASP A 9 13.68 -11.72 0.56
C ASP A 9 12.37 -10.89 0.67
N ALA A 10 11.38 -11.14 -0.17
CA ALA A 10 10.10 -10.42 -0.18
C ALA A 10 8.95 -11.26 0.40
N ALA A 11 8.16 -10.65 1.28
CA ALA A 11 6.90 -11.18 1.77
C ALA A 11 5.73 -10.35 1.23
N ILE A 12 4.65 -11.03 0.81
CA ILE A 12 3.43 -10.39 0.34
C ILE A 12 2.26 -10.86 1.21
N TYR A 13 1.52 -9.92 1.76
CA TYR A 13 0.34 -10.16 2.58
C TYR A 13 -0.89 -9.60 1.89
N ARG A 14 -2.02 -10.29 2.08
CA ARG A 14 -3.33 -9.88 1.58
C ARG A 14 -4.27 -9.69 2.75
N ILE A 15 -4.87 -8.51 2.83
CA ILE A 15 -5.93 -8.20 3.79
C ILE A 15 -7.26 -8.33 3.06
N GLN A 16 -8.13 -9.21 3.56
CA GLN A 16 -9.38 -9.55 2.89
C GLN A 16 -10.54 -9.68 3.89
N ARG A 17 -11.76 -9.48 3.39
CA ARG A 17 -13.01 -9.77 4.07
C ARG A 17 -13.77 -10.79 3.22
N GLY A 18 -13.85 -12.03 3.69
CA GLY A 18 -14.26 -13.14 2.83
C GLY A 18 -13.32 -13.21 1.62
N ASP A 19 -13.90 -13.20 0.43
CA ASP A 19 -13.15 -13.21 -0.84
C ASP A 19 -12.76 -11.82 -1.35
N LEU A 20 -13.26 -10.75 -0.72
CA LEU A 20 -12.97 -9.39 -1.12
C LEU A 20 -11.60 -8.95 -0.59
N THR A 21 -10.67 -8.66 -1.50
CA THR A 21 -9.38 -8.06 -1.14
C THR A 21 -9.56 -6.57 -0.89
N LEU A 22 -9.09 -6.10 0.27
CA LEU A 22 -9.15 -4.70 0.69
C LEU A 22 -7.80 -4.01 0.53
N ALA A 23 -6.71 -4.69 0.89
CA ALA A 23 -5.38 -4.15 0.75
C ALA A 23 -4.34 -5.26 0.53
N MET A 24 -3.23 -4.89 -0.08
CA MET A 24 -2.05 -5.72 -0.25
C MET A 24 -0.87 -5.04 0.45
N ILE A 25 -0.01 -5.84 1.09
CA ILE A 25 1.23 -5.35 1.69
C ILE A 25 2.40 -6.11 1.07
N TYR A 26 3.38 -5.39 0.54
CA TYR A 26 4.67 -5.95 0.18
C TYR A 26 5.70 -5.51 1.20
N ALA A 27 6.57 -6.42 1.62
CA ALA A 27 7.68 -6.15 2.50
C ALA A 27 8.93 -6.79 1.89
N GLY A 28 9.90 -5.99 1.45
CA GLY A 28 11.06 -6.52 0.73
C GLY A 28 12.13 -5.47 0.39
N PRO A 29 13.04 -5.77 -0.54
CA PRO A 29 14.12 -4.87 -0.92
C PRO A 29 13.63 -3.63 -1.70
N SER A 30 12.70 -3.82 -2.65
CA SER A 30 12.13 -2.72 -3.45
C SER A 30 10.87 -3.16 -4.20
N SER A 31 9.89 -2.27 -4.34
CA SER A 31 8.76 -2.45 -5.26
C SER A 31 8.47 -1.16 -6.03
N GLN A 32 7.70 -1.26 -7.12
CA GLN A 32 7.23 -0.08 -7.83
C GLN A 32 6.43 0.82 -6.88
N PHE A 33 6.77 2.11 -6.87
CA PHE A 33 6.03 3.17 -6.22
C PHE A 33 6.32 4.50 -6.94
N PRO A 34 5.31 5.34 -7.22
CA PRO A 34 3.89 5.05 -7.03
C PRO A 34 3.30 4.17 -8.15
N ILE A 35 2.24 3.44 -7.84
CA ILE A 35 1.38 2.74 -8.80
C ILE A 35 0.13 3.57 -9.10
N TYR A 36 -0.36 4.34 -8.12
CA TYR A 36 -1.47 5.27 -8.32
C TYR A 36 -0.98 6.64 -8.78
N ASP A 37 -1.75 7.30 -9.65
CA ASP A 37 -1.53 8.70 -10.02
C ASP A 37 -2.30 9.61 -9.05
N GLY A 38 -1.59 10.46 -8.32
CA GLY A 38 -2.15 11.31 -7.28
C GLY A 38 -1.11 12.15 -6.57
N ASP A 39 -1.55 12.89 -5.56
CA ASP A 39 -0.70 13.78 -4.78
C ASP A 39 0.20 12.97 -3.86
N MET A 40 1.51 13.13 -4.00
CA MET A 40 2.48 12.55 -3.07
C MET A 40 2.58 13.39 -1.80
N ILE A 41 2.27 12.77 -0.65
CA ILE A 41 2.33 13.40 0.67
C ILE A 41 3.31 12.63 1.56
N ARG A 42 4.25 13.33 2.19
CA ARG A 42 5.22 12.73 3.12
C ARG A 42 5.00 13.24 4.54
N THR A 43 4.76 12.33 5.49
CA THR A 43 4.54 12.66 6.90
C THR A 43 4.90 11.48 7.80
N GLY A 44 5.52 11.75 8.96
CA GLY A 44 5.79 10.73 9.98
C GLY A 44 6.57 9.49 9.49
N GLY A 45 7.51 9.65 8.55
CA GLY A 45 8.26 8.52 7.97
C GLY A 45 7.52 7.71 6.91
N ARG A 46 6.28 8.09 6.58
CA ARG A 46 5.44 7.49 5.53
C ARG A 46 5.34 8.43 4.33
N THR A 47 5.52 7.89 3.14
CA THR A 47 5.13 8.57 1.88
C THR A 47 3.82 7.96 1.41
N SER A 48 2.83 8.75 1.04
CA SER A 48 1.53 8.27 0.60
C SER A 48 1.12 8.93 -0.71
N ILE A 49 0.39 8.19 -1.54
CA ILE A 49 -0.29 8.75 -2.72
C ILE A 49 -1.75 8.97 -2.36
N VAL A 50 -2.19 10.21 -2.51
CA VAL A 50 -3.53 10.64 -2.20
C VAL A 50 -4.24 11.03 -3.49
N VAL A 51 -5.34 10.36 -3.80
CA VAL A 51 -6.17 10.66 -4.97
C VAL A 51 -7.38 11.48 -4.56
N ASN A 52 -7.93 12.26 -5.48
CA ASN A 52 -9.21 12.95 -5.30
C ASN A 52 -10.31 12.17 -6.02
N GLU A 53 -11.18 11.49 -5.28
CA GLU A 53 -12.35 10.78 -5.80
C GLU A 53 -13.63 11.43 -5.24
N GLY A 54 -14.52 11.94 -6.11
CA GLY A 54 -15.81 12.48 -5.69
C GLY A 54 -15.74 13.64 -4.68
N GLY A 55 -14.70 14.48 -4.77
CA GLY A 55 -14.48 15.59 -3.84
C GLY A 55 -13.85 15.18 -2.50
N ARG A 56 -13.48 13.91 -2.33
CA ARG A 56 -12.79 13.41 -1.15
C ARG A 56 -11.36 12.99 -1.48
N ARG A 57 -10.44 13.28 -0.56
CA ARG A 57 -9.06 12.82 -0.58
C ARG A 57 -8.96 11.41 0.01
N LEU A 58 -8.37 10.49 -0.75
CA LEU A 58 -8.22 9.09 -0.39
C LEU A 58 -6.75 8.68 -0.48
N ALA A 59 -6.19 8.16 0.61
CA ALA A 59 -4.85 7.60 0.58
C ALA A 59 -4.86 6.18 0.01
N MET A 60 -4.31 6.01 -1.20
CA MET A 60 -4.42 4.80 -2.01
C MET A 60 -3.17 3.92 -1.95
N GLU A 61 -2.04 4.52 -1.59
CA GLU A 61 -0.76 3.84 -1.52
C GLU A 61 0.06 4.43 -0.39
N HIS A 62 0.79 3.58 0.32
CA HIS A 62 1.73 4.00 1.35
C HIS A 62 3.08 3.28 1.16
N LEU A 63 4.16 4.03 1.30
CA LEU A 63 5.53 3.55 1.33
C LEU A 63 6.18 3.94 2.65
N PHE A 64 6.73 2.93 3.33
CA PHE A 64 7.62 3.08 4.48
C PHE A 64 9.01 2.58 4.10
N GLN A 65 10.03 3.41 4.30
CA GLN A 65 11.43 3.07 4.06
C GLN A 65 12.15 2.87 5.38
N ARG A 66 12.93 1.79 5.49
CA ARG A 66 13.58 1.35 6.74
C ARG A 66 15.09 1.18 6.53
N ALA A 67 15.85 1.39 7.60
CA ALA A 67 17.30 1.17 7.59
C ALA A 67 17.68 -0.32 7.60
N THR A 68 16.80 -1.19 8.11
CA THR A 68 16.97 -2.64 8.22
C THR A 68 16.03 -3.39 7.28
N THR A 69 16.24 -4.70 7.11
CA THR A 69 15.35 -5.56 6.31
C THR A 69 13.99 -5.75 7.02
N PRO A 70 12.86 -5.80 6.29
CA PRO A 70 12.66 -5.36 4.90
C PRO A 70 12.92 -3.85 4.73
N LYS A 71 13.58 -3.47 3.63
CA LYS A 71 13.97 -2.09 3.32
C LYS A 71 12.78 -1.21 2.95
N GLU A 72 11.82 -1.79 2.26
CA GLU A 72 10.58 -1.13 1.87
C GLU A 72 9.38 -1.95 2.33
N ILE A 73 8.39 -1.25 2.87
CA ILE A 73 7.05 -1.78 3.11
C ILE A 73 6.08 -0.92 2.31
N HIS A 74 5.40 -1.55 1.36
CA HIS A 74 4.39 -0.92 0.52
C HIS A 74 3.02 -1.42 0.94
N VAL A 75 2.04 -0.52 0.97
CA VAL A 75 0.64 -0.83 1.24
C VAL A 75 -0.19 -0.27 0.10
N TRP A 76 -0.93 -1.12 -0.61
CA TRP A 76 -1.81 -0.72 -1.71
C TRP A 76 -3.26 -0.99 -1.32
N ILE A 77 -4.09 0.03 -1.46
CA ILE A 77 -5.54 -0.09 -1.27
C ILE A 77 -6.15 -0.68 -2.54
N ALA A 78 -6.81 -1.84 -2.43
CA ALA A 78 -7.44 -2.49 -3.57
C ALA A 78 -8.49 -1.56 -4.22
N SER A 79 -8.76 -1.76 -5.50
CA SER A 79 -9.78 -1.01 -6.24
C SER A 79 -11.20 -1.47 -5.88
N VAL A 80 -11.61 -1.18 -4.65
CA VAL A 80 -12.96 -1.38 -4.10
C VAL A 80 -13.72 -0.05 -4.05
N VAL A 81 -15.04 -0.11 -3.88
CA VAL A 81 -15.93 1.07 -3.93
C VAL A 81 -16.77 1.21 -2.67
N GLY A 82 -17.37 2.38 -2.47
CA GLY A 82 -18.33 2.63 -1.38
C GLY A 82 -17.75 2.34 0.01
N ALA A 83 -18.52 1.66 0.87
CA ALA A 83 -18.12 1.38 2.24
C ALA A 83 -16.85 0.51 2.35
N ASP A 84 -16.58 -0.35 1.36
CA ASP A 84 -15.37 -1.15 1.33
C ASP A 84 -14.14 -0.32 0.97
N ARG A 85 -14.29 0.72 0.14
CA ARG A 85 -13.24 1.74 -0.10
C ARG A 85 -12.86 2.44 1.19
N ASP A 86 -13.84 2.87 1.97
CA ASP A 86 -13.60 3.54 3.24
C ASP A 86 -12.88 2.65 4.25
N LEU A 87 -13.30 1.38 4.31
CA LEU A 87 -12.66 0.41 5.18
C LEU A 87 -11.22 0.12 4.73
N ALA A 88 -11.01 -0.10 3.44
CA ALA A 88 -9.70 -0.40 2.89
C ALA A 88 -8.72 0.75 3.14
N GLU A 89 -9.15 2.00 2.92
CA GLU A 89 -8.36 3.18 3.26
C GLU A 89 -8.02 3.22 4.75
N ARG A 90 -9.01 3.04 5.65
CA ARG A 90 -8.75 3.04 7.10
C ARG A 90 -7.74 1.96 7.50
N ILE A 91 -7.81 0.78 6.89
CA ILE A 91 -6.83 -0.29 7.10
C ILE A 91 -5.44 0.18 6.69
N GLY A 92 -5.27 0.73 5.47
CA GLY A 92 -3.97 1.21 5.02
C GLY A 92 -3.40 2.32 5.90
N GLN A 93 -4.24 3.27 6.32
CA GLN A 93 -3.83 4.34 7.22
C GLN A 93 -3.39 3.84 8.60
N SER A 94 -3.95 2.72 9.07
CA SER A 94 -3.65 2.11 10.37
C SER A 94 -2.37 1.29 10.40
N VAL A 95 -1.76 1.02 9.25
CA VAL A 95 -0.49 0.27 9.19
C VAL A 95 0.62 1.07 9.86
N ASP A 96 1.26 0.43 10.83
CA ASP A 96 2.42 0.92 11.55
C ASP A 96 3.56 -0.12 11.48
N PRO A 97 4.64 0.15 10.73
CA PRO A 97 5.77 -0.77 10.60
C PRO A 97 6.67 -0.70 11.84
N ARG A 98 6.41 -1.58 12.81
CA ARG A 98 7.27 -1.79 13.98
C ARG A 98 8.23 -2.95 13.76
#